data_AF-A0A1F5KQC7-F1
#
_entry.id   AF-A0A1F5KQC7-F1
#
_cell.length_a   1.000
_cell.length_b   1.000
_cell.length_c   1.000
_cell.angle_alpha   90.00
_cell.angle_beta   90.00
_cell.angle_gamma   90.00
#
_symmetry.space_group_name_H-M   'P 1'
#
loop_
_entity.id
_entity.type
_entity.pdbx_description
1 polymer ?
#
loop_
_entity_poly.entity_id
_entity_poly.type
_entity_poly.pdbx_seq_one_letter_code
_entity_poly.pdbx_strand_id
1 'polypeptide(L)' 'MSKEKFISTITMVYFMAGFLFTIVFAIYYRWPPLSFLSPSFYSVIFTWPYQAIGFIRDLLNYGLAGKPI' A
#
# COMPACT_ATOMS: atom_id res chain seq x y z
N MET A 1 -16.25 2.29 24.61
CA MET A 1 -16.40 1.73 23.24
C MET A 1 -16.55 0.22 23.35
N SER A 2 -17.46 -0.43 22.62
CA SER A 2 -17.54 -1.90 22.64
C SER A 2 -16.30 -2.50 21.96
N LYS A 3 -15.90 -3.72 22.37
CA LYS A 3 -14.74 -4.43 21.78
C LYS A 3 -14.88 -4.56 20.25
N GLU A 4 -16.08 -4.85 19.77
CA GLU A 4 -16.41 -4.91 18.34
C GLU A 4 -16.15 -3.60 17.61
N LYS A 5 -16.63 -2.47 18.16
CA LYS A 5 -16.40 -1.15 17.59
C LYS A 5 -14.92 -0.80 17.57
N PHE A 6 -14.17 -1.16 18.60
CA PHE A 6 -12.73 -0.93 18.66
C PHE A 6 -11.97 -1.71 17.58
N ILE A 7 -12.23 -3.00 17.45
CA ILE A 7 -11.62 -3.85 16.41
C ILE A 7 -11.99 -3.30 15.02
N SER A 8 -13.26 -2.99 14.79
CA SER A 8 -13.72 -2.43 13.52
C SER A 8 -13.02 -1.12 13.18
N THR A 9 -12.85 -0.21 14.14
CA THR A 9 -12.13 1.05 13.93
C THR A 9 -10.67 0.79 13.58
N ILE A 10 -9.99 -0.10 14.30
CA ILE A 10 -8.58 -0.43 14.00
C ILE A 10 -8.45 -1.02 12.60
N THR A 11 -9.31 -1.97 12.24
CA THR A 11 -9.29 -2.59 10.91
C THR A 11 -9.51 -1.54 9.82
N MET A 12 -10.45 -0.63 10.02
CA MET A 12 -10.72 0.46 9.08
C MET A 12 -9.52 1.39 8.93
N VAL A 13 -8.89 1.79 10.04
CA VAL A 13 -7.68 2.63 10.01
C VAL A 13 -6.52 1.90 9.32
N TYR A 14 -6.30 0.63 9.62
CA TYR A 14 -5.27 -0.19 8.98
C TYR A 14 -5.48 -0.29 7.46
N PHE A 15 -6.73 -0.54 7.04
CA PHE A 15 -7.08 -0.59 5.62
C PHE A 15 -6.86 0.76 4.92
N MET A 16 -7.28 1.86 5.55
CA MET A 16 -7.10 3.20 4.99
C MET A 16 -5.62 3.58 4.86
N ALA A 17 -4.79 3.24 5.85
CA ALA A 17 -3.34 3.42 5.77
C ALA A 17 -2.74 2.59 4.61
N GLY A 18 -3.14 1.32 4.49
CA GLY A 18 -2.72 0.46 3.39
C GLY A 18 -3.17 0.95 2.01
N PHE A 19 -4.38 1.50 1.91
CA PHE A 19 -4.91 2.10 0.69
C PHE A 19 -4.06 3.29 0.23
N LEU A 20 -3.78 4.23 1.14
CA LEU A 20 -2.92 5.37 0.84
C LEU A 20 -1.51 4.94 0.45
N PHE A 21 -0.92 3.99 1.18
CA PHE A 21 0.38 3.42 0.84
C PHE A 21 0.37 2.80 -0.55
N THR A 22 -0.67 2.04 -0.89
CA THR A 22 -0.76 1.33 -2.18
C THR A 22 -0.87 2.30 -3.35
N ILE A 23 -1.54 3.45 -3.18
CA ILE A 23 -1.56 4.50 -4.20
C ILE A 23 -0.14 5.01 -4.46
N VAL A 24 0.61 5.36 -3.40
CA VAL A 24 1.99 5.82 -3.53
C VAL A 24 2.88 4.74 -4.15
N PHE A 25 2.72 3.49 -3.71
CA PHE A 25 3.40 2.32 -4.25
C PHE A 25 3.14 2.17 -5.75
N ALA A 26 1.87 2.17 -6.17
CA ALA A 26 1.47 2.04 -7.57
C ALA A 26 2.03 3.18 -8.44
N ILE A 27 2.04 4.41 -7.93
CA ILE A 27 2.65 5.56 -8.62
C ILE A 27 4.17 5.36 -8.77
N TYR A 28 4.85 4.99 -7.68
CA TYR A 28 6.29 4.81 -7.65
C TYR A 28 6.77 3.73 -8.62
N TYR A 29 6.03 2.63 -8.68
CA TYR A 29 6.30 1.49 -9.57
C TYR A 29 5.60 1.59 -10.94
N ARG A 30 5.00 2.75 -11.25
CA ARG A 30 4.40 3.07 -12.56
C ARG A 30 3.36 2.04 -13.03
N TRP A 31 2.53 1.58 -12.11
CA TRP A 31 1.45 0.65 -12.43
C TRP A 31 0.45 1.28 -13.42
N PRO A 32 -0.23 0.47 -14.27
CA PRO A 32 -1.27 0.97 -15.16
C PRO A 32 -2.38 1.70 -14.40
N PRO A 33 -3.00 2.78 -14.93
CA PRO A 33 -4.03 3.55 -14.22
C PRO A 33 -5.22 2.73 -13.71
N LEU A 34 -5.53 1.61 -14.37
CA LEU A 34 -6.62 0.70 -14.00
C LEU A 34 -6.18 -0.43 -13.06
N SER A 35 -4.96 -0.39 -12.53
CA SER A 35 -4.42 -1.44 -11.65
C SER A 35 -5.23 -1.62 -10.37
N PHE A 36 -5.99 -0.62 -9.94
CA PHE A 36 -6.89 -0.73 -8.78
C PHE A 36 -7.99 -1.79 -8.96
N LEU A 37 -8.26 -2.22 -10.20
CA LEU A 37 -9.17 -3.33 -10.50
C LEU A 37 -8.48 -4.71 -10.39
N SER A 38 -7.16 -4.74 -10.18
CA SER A 38 -6.38 -5.98 -10.14
C SER A 38 -6.27 -6.55 -8.71
N PRO A 39 -6.20 -7.88 -8.57
CA PRO A 39 -5.95 -8.53 -7.27
C PRO A 39 -4.65 -8.04 -6.60
N SER A 40 -3.63 -7.71 -7.39
CA SER A 40 -2.33 -7.24 -6.91
C SER A 40 -2.44 -5.90 -6.16
N PHE A 41 -3.37 -5.03 -6.51
CA PHE A 41 -3.57 -3.78 -5.77
C PHE A 41 -4.07 -4.04 -4.35
N TYR A 42 -5.08 -4.90 -4.22
CA TYR A 42 -5.62 -5.27 -2.91
C TYR A 42 -4.62 -6.08 -2.09
N SER A 43 -3.78 -6.91 -2.71
CA SER A 43 -2.74 -7.63 -1.97
C SER A 43 -1.74 -6.67 -1.31
N VAL A 44 -1.35 -5.59 -1.99
CA VAL A 44 -0.49 -4.54 -1.41
C VAL A 44 -1.21 -3.80 -0.27
N ILE A 45 -2.51 -3.50 -0.40
CA ILE A 45 -3.29 -2.87 0.69
C ILE A 45 -3.24 -3.71 1.96
N PHE A 46 -3.46 -5.02 1.87
CA PHE A 46 -3.50 -5.88 3.05
C PHE A 46 -2.12 -6.20 3.61
N THR A 47 -1.09 -6.19 2.76
CA THR A 47 0.29 -6.55 3.13
C THR A 47 1.24 -5.35 3.20
N TRP A 48 0.71 -4.13 3.23
CA TRP A 48 1.48 -2.88 3.15
C TRP A 48 2.66 -2.79 4.12
N PRO A 49 2.62 -3.30 5.38
CA PRO A 49 3.77 -3.20 6.28
C PRO A 49 4.97 -4.01 5.77
N TYR A 50 4.71 -5.15 5.13
CA TYR A 50 5.76 -5.98 4.52
C TYR A 50 6.27 -5.34 3.23
N GLN A 51 5.36 -4.81 2.40
CA GLN A 51 5.72 -4.13 1.16
C GLN A 51 6.52 -2.84 1.42
N ALA A 52 6.26 -2.15 2.53
CA ALA A 52 6.94 -0.92 2.92
C ALA A 52 8.46 -1.14 3.09
N ILE A 53 8.89 -2.31 3.57
CA ILE A 53 10.32 -2.64 3.72
C ILE A 53 11.00 -2.65 2.35
N GLY A 54 10.38 -3.31 1.37
CA GLY A 54 10.86 -3.34 -0.02
C GLY A 54 10.81 -1.96 -0.68
N PHE A 55 9.70 -1.25 -0.50
CA PHE A 55 9.48 0.09 -1.02
C PHE A 55 10.55 1.08 -0.53
N ILE A 56 10.86 1.09 0.77
CA ILE A 56 11.89 1.98 1.32
C ILE A 56 13.27 1.63 0.74
N ARG A 57 13.61 0.35 0.61
CA ARG A 57 14.87 -0.07 -0.01
C ARG A 57 14.96 0.39 -1.45
N ASP A 58 13.89 0.19 -2.22
CA ASP A 58 13.84 0.66 -3.61
C ASP A 58 13.92 2.19 -3.68
N LEU A 59 13.24 2.91 -2.79
CA LEU A 59 13.32 4.37 -2.69
C LEU A 59 14.73 4.87 -2.40
N LEU A 60 15.47 4.17 -1.52
CA LEU A 60 16.86 4.49 -1.21
C LEU A 60 17.80 4.19 -2.39
N ASN A 61 17.52 3.14 -3.17
CA ASN A 61 18.38 2.71 -4.27
C ASN A 61 18.11 3.47 -5.59
N TYR A 62 16.85 3.74 -5.90
CA TYR A 62 16.40 4.33 -7.17
C TYR A 62 15.93 5.78 -7.01
N GLY A 63 15.90 6.30 -5.79
CA GLY A 63 15.45 7.65 -5.50
C GLY A 63 13.98 7.89 -5.85
N LEU A 64 13.61 9.16 -5.97
CA LEU A 64 12.25 9.59 -6.34
C LEU A 64 11.91 9.39 -7.83
N ALA A 65 12.89 8.99 -8.65
CA ALA A 65 12.69 8.73 -10.07
C ALA A 65 11.77 7.50 -10.32
N GLY A 66 11.60 6.67 -9.29
CA GLY A 66 10.81 5.45 -9.35
C GLY A 66 11.57 4.31 -10.01
N LYS A 67 11.13 3.09 -9.71
CA LYS A 67 11.64 1.88 -10.33
C LYS A 67 10.57 1.36 -11.31
N PRO A 68 10.82 1.33 -12.63
CA PRO A 68 9.92 0.63 -13.53
C PRO A 68 9.97 -0.87 -13.17
N ILE A 69 8.80 -1.45 -12.89
CA ILE A 69 8.60 -2.90 -12.77
C ILE A 69 7.98 -3.40 -14.07
#